data_AF-A0AA96JD08-F1
#
_entry.id   AF-A0AA96JD08-F1
#
_cell.length_a   1.000
_cell.length_b   1.000
_cell.length_c   1.000
_cell.angle_alpha   90.00
_cell.angle_beta   90.00
_cell.angle_gamma   90.00
#
_symmetry.space_group_name_H-M   'P 1'
#
loop_
_entity.id
_entity.type
_entity.pdbx_description
1 polymer ?
#
loop_
_entity_poly.entity_id
_entity_poly.type
_entity_poly.pdbx_seq_one_letter_code
_entity_poly.pdbx_strand_id
1 'polypeptide(L)'
;MRTDPLSAFWRQYRHRQSGKGAAGMAYAIYVTVLVLFIYGGPAFMKLAKTLHSPDVVAAVATPGVASALSGVLGLALVVAFVVGTTRGPAVLRPFVAFALVTADVSRRRAFGRAMMRSTIVLALVGGAVSAILLGPLTGSGAVTVSDLVLGIVASVLFGALAAVAWLGGQAATGAAVWAVPGALMLATGAGLVAPAVRLTPWQWAAATWPTGGDAGSALPVVLLAIVAVLGLACTPLLLGALAGPELIEQARRWEGATIAATTGDLSTAMGGFRAAPTAGRRWRVVRGRSFALAALRADLVATLRMPLRALISAVALGAGGWAIVIALDAPGLLRPAMGIVAALALFAGLGPLSDGLRHAVLAVSTPRLFGVSDDAMVLARAWAPLVGGLILAAVGVVAGASSRGVLPWQPLIVVLLLVATLTVIRLDAAAKGTPPLWLTQPIVTPMGDLSVVGTMIWQVDAVLASAIAGIAMLGLVNGSTIAMWVVVAVAGISLIQWRSRMRSL
;
A
#
# COMPACT_ATOMS: atom_id res chain seq x y z
N MET A 1 -47.26 -10.60 -12.91
CA MET A 1 -45.86 -10.10 -13.06
C MET A 1 -45.00 -10.77 -11.99
N ARG A 2 -44.05 -11.65 -12.35
CA ARG A 2 -43.12 -12.23 -11.38
C ARG A 2 -42.19 -11.12 -10.88
N THR A 3 -42.30 -10.74 -9.60
CA THR A 3 -41.37 -9.79 -8.99
C THR A 3 -39.97 -10.37 -9.03
N ASP A 4 -39.02 -9.66 -9.63
CA ASP A 4 -37.60 -10.04 -9.64
C ASP A 4 -37.14 -10.29 -8.19
N PRO A 5 -36.70 -11.50 -7.83
CA PRO A 5 -36.35 -11.86 -6.45
C PRO A 5 -35.27 -10.94 -5.87
N LEU A 6 -34.35 -10.45 -6.72
CA LEU A 6 -33.33 -9.49 -6.32
C LEU A 6 -33.95 -8.15 -5.90
N SER A 7 -34.93 -7.65 -6.68
CA SER A 7 -35.65 -6.41 -6.35
C SER A 7 -36.44 -6.52 -5.03
N ALA A 8 -37.04 -7.68 -4.76
CA ALA A 8 -37.79 -7.94 -3.53
C ALA A 8 -36.86 -7.97 -2.31
N PHE A 9 -35.74 -8.68 -2.40
CA PHE A 9 -34.70 -8.70 -1.37
C PHE A 9 -34.22 -7.28 -1.02
N TRP A 10 -33.87 -6.46 -2.01
CA TRP A 10 -33.40 -5.09 -1.76
C TRP A 10 -34.46 -4.15 -1.20
N ARG A 11 -35.75 -4.38 -1.48
CA ARG A 11 -36.84 -3.63 -0.83
C ARG A 11 -36.93 -3.99 0.65
N GLN A 12 -36.99 -5.28 0.98
CA GLN A 12 -37.09 -5.74 2.36
C GLN A 12 -35.85 -5.36 3.19
N TYR A 13 -34.65 -5.51 2.61
CA TYR A 13 -33.41 -5.12 3.28
C TYR A 13 -33.35 -3.62 3.58
N ARG A 14 -33.76 -2.76 2.63
CA ARG A 14 -33.84 -1.31 2.87
C ARG A 14 -34.85 -0.96 3.96
N HIS A 15 -35.98 -1.67 4.01
CA HIS A 15 -36.98 -1.47 5.05
C HIS A 15 -36.44 -1.81 6.45
N ARG A 16 -35.60 -2.84 6.57
CA ARG A 16 -34.90 -3.14 7.84
C ARG A 16 -33.83 -2.11 8.22
N GLN A 17 -33.34 -1.33 7.27
CA GLN A 17 -32.32 -0.30 7.52
C GLN A 17 -32.89 1.11 7.75
N SER A 18 -34.19 1.33 7.63
CA SER A 18 -34.81 2.64 7.81
C SER A 18 -34.66 3.22 9.23
N GLY A 19 -34.17 2.44 10.20
CA GLY A 19 -33.77 2.92 11.53
C GLY A 19 -32.39 3.63 11.59
N LYS A 20 -31.56 3.54 10.54
CA LYS A 20 -30.32 4.34 10.42
C LYS A 20 -30.66 5.61 9.64
N GLY A 21 -31.12 6.64 10.35
CA GLY A 21 -31.70 7.84 9.78
C GLY A 21 -30.78 8.56 8.79
N ALA A 22 -31.33 8.99 7.65
CA ALA A 22 -30.65 9.83 6.66
C ALA A 22 -29.99 11.08 7.30
N ALA A 23 -30.56 11.57 8.41
CA ALA A 23 -30.00 12.62 9.24
C ALA A 23 -28.60 12.28 9.80
N GLY A 24 -28.35 11.04 10.23
CA GLY A 24 -27.03 10.63 10.71
C GLY A 24 -25.99 10.57 9.60
N MET A 25 -26.39 10.15 8.39
CA MET A 25 -25.50 10.20 7.21
C MET A 25 -25.22 11.63 6.78
N ALA A 26 -26.25 12.49 6.73
CA ALA A 26 -26.09 13.90 6.40
C ALA A 26 -25.18 14.62 7.40
N TYR A 27 -25.36 14.36 8.70
CA TYR A 27 -24.49 14.87 9.75
C TYR A 27 -23.05 14.37 9.61
N ALA A 28 -22.84 13.08 9.35
CA ALA A 28 -21.51 12.54 9.13
C ALA A 28 -20.83 13.14 7.89
N ILE A 29 -21.56 13.34 6.79
CA ILE A 29 -21.06 14.04 5.60
C ILE A 29 -20.70 15.48 5.96
N TYR A 30 -21.59 16.21 6.62
CA TYR A 30 -21.36 17.58 7.06
C TYR A 30 -20.09 17.71 7.91
N VAL A 31 -19.95 16.88 8.96
CA VAL A 31 -18.77 16.88 9.83
C VAL A 31 -17.51 16.51 9.06
N THR A 32 -17.56 15.50 8.18
CA THR A 32 -16.42 15.10 7.37
C THR A 32 -15.96 16.21 6.43
N VAL A 33 -16.90 16.88 5.76
CA VAL A 33 -16.63 18.01 4.88
C VAL A 33 -16.04 19.17 5.67
N LEU A 34 -16.61 19.51 6.83
CA LEU A 34 -16.14 20.59 7.69
C LEU A 34 -14.71 20.33 8.19
N VAL A 35 -14.42 19.11 8.68
CA VAL A 35 -13.07 18.69 9.09
C VAL A 35 -12.10 18.76 7.91
N LEU A 36 -12.50 18.27 6.73
CA LEU A 36 -11.67 18.30 5.54
C LEU A 36 -11.35 19.73 5.10
N PHE A 37 -12.29 20.66 5.15
CA PHE A 37 -12.05 22.06 4.80
C PHE A 37 -11.22 22.81 5.85
N ILE A 38 -11.53 22.64 7.14
CA ILE A 38 -10.84 23.37 8.22
C ILE A 38 -9.40 22.89 8.37
N TYR A 39 -9.18 21.58 8.46
CA TYR A 39 -7.84 21.01 8.70
C TYR A 39 -7.12 20.64 7.40
N GLY A 40 -7.85 20.08 6.43
CA GLY A 40 -7.28 19.66 5.14
C GLY A 40 -7.13 20.81 4.14
N GLY A 41 -8.01 21.81 4.17
CA GLY A 41 -8.01 22.94 3.23
C GLY A 41 -6.68 23.71 3.20
N PRO A 42 -6.12 24.15 4.34
CA PRO A 42 -4.83 24.84 4.38
C PRO A 42 -3.68 23.97 3.83
N ALA A 43 -3.66 22.68 4.18
CA ALA A 43 -2.66 21.75 3.68
C ALA A 43 -2.79 21.53 2.16
N PHE A 44 -4.02 21.37 1.67
CA PHE A 44 -4.34 21.26 0.25
C PHE A 44 -3.94 22.51 -0.51
N MET A 45 -4.23 23.70 0.01
CA MET A 45 -3.82 24.97 -0.59
C MET A 45 -2.31 25.13 -0.62
N LYS A 46 -1.59 24.71 0.43
CA LYS A 46 -0.13 24.71 0.45
C LYS A 46 0.44 23.73 -0.58
N LEU A 47 -0.15 22.53 -0.70
CA LEU A 47 0.23 21.54 -1.71
C LEU A 47 -0.03 22.09 -3.12
N ALA A 48 -1.20 22.66 -3.37
CA ALA A 48 -1.58 23.26 -4.65
C ALA A 48 -0.63 24.40 -5.04
N LYS A 49 -0.32 25.32 -4.12
CA LYS A 49 0.68 26.38 -4.36
C LYS A 49 2.06 25.82 -4.69
N THR A 50 2.45 24.72 -4.02
CA THR A 50 3.73 24.07 -4.28
C THR A 50 3.75 23.38 -5.65
N LEU A 51 2.65 22.77 -6.08
CA LEU A 51 2.53 22.16 -7.41
C LEU A 51 2.62 23.19 -8.54
N HIS A 52 2.27 24.45 -8.28
CA HIS A 52 2.43 25.57 -9.21
C HIS A 52 3.80 26.24 -9.11
N SER A 53 4.71 25.77 -8.26
CA SER A 53 6.04 26.38 -8.17
C SER A 53 6.86 26.05 -9.43
N PRO A 54 7.66 27.01 -9.95
CA PRO A 54 8.48 26.79 -11.14
C PRO A 54 9.41 25.57 -11.02
N ASP A 55 9.98 25.35 -9.83
CA ASP A 55 10.87 24.22 -9.56
C ASP A 55 10.15 22.87 -9.70
N VAL A 56 8.90 22.78 -9.24
CA VAL A 56 8.10 21.55 -9.32
C VAL A 56 7.67 21.32 -10.76
N VAL A 57 7.21 22.36 -11.46
CA VAL A 57 6.86 22.28 -12.89
C VAL A 57 8.06 21.80 -13.70
N ALA A 58 9.25 22.38 -13.48
CA ALA A 58 10.47 21.98 -14.17
C ALA A 58 10.88 20.53 -13.87
N ALA A 59 10.82 20.09 -12.61
CA ALA A 59 11.14 18.71 -12.22
C ALA A 59 10.17 17.70 -12.84
N VAL A 60 8.88 18.04 -12.87
CA VAL A 60 7.80 17.21 -13.42
C VAL A 60 7.81 17.18 -14.96
N ALA A 61 8.37 18.21 -15.59
CA ALA A 61 8.64 18.30 -17.02
C ALA A 61 9.96 17.63 -17.45
N THR A 62 10.63 16.86 -16.58
CA THR A 62 11.83 16.11 -16.99
C THR A 62 11.47 14.85 -17.81
N PRO A 63 12.29 14.45 -18.81
CA PRO A 63 12.03 13.26 -19.63
C PRO A 63 11.92 11.94 -18.84
N GLY A 64 12.59 11.85 -17.68
CA GLY A 64 12.55 10.65 -16.83
C GLY A 64 11.21 10.39 -16.16
N VAL A 65 10.31 11.38 -16.10
CA VAL A 65 9.02 11.27 -15.38
C VAL A 65 8.08 10.29 -16.05
N ALA A 66 8.02 10.24 -17.39
CA ALA A 66 7.17 9.28 -18.09
C ALA A 66 7.58 7.83 -17.81
N SER A 67 8.88 7.54 -17.78
CA SER A 67 9.40 6.21 -17.41
C SER A 67 9.04 5.86 -15.95
N ALA A 68 9.23 6.82 -15.05
CA ALA A 68 8.87 6.65 -13.64
C ALA A 68 7.36 6.42 -13.45
N LEU A 69 6.53 7.18 -14.16
CA LEU A 69 5.08 7.03 -14.15
C LEU A 69 4.66 5.66 -14.67
N SER A 70 5.28 5.15 -15.73
CA SER A 70 5.06 3.78 -16.22
C SER A 70 5.31 2.73 -15.12
N GLY A 71 6.41 2.86 -14.37
CA GLY A 71 6.70 2.00 -13.23
C GLY A 71 5.64 2.08 -12.13
N VAL A 72 5.22 3.30 -11.77
CA VAL A 72 4.18 3.55 -10.75
C VAL A 72 2.82 2.99 -11.18
N LEU A 73 2.44 3.17 -12.44
CA LEU A 73 1.19 2.65 -12.98
C LEU A 73 1.23 1.11 -13.08
N GLY A 74 2.33 0.51 -13.55
CA GLY A 74 2.49 -0.94 -13.53
C GLY A 74 2.37 -1.52 -12.11
N LEU A 75 3.01 -0.87 -11.14
CA LEU A 75 2.88 -1.19 -9.72
C LEU A 75 1.44 -1.01 -9.22
N ALA A 76 0.72 0.02 -9.65
CA ALA A 76 -0.67 0.24 -9.27
C ALA A 76 -1.59 -0.91 -9.72
N LEU A 77 -1.35 -1.52 -10.89
CA LEU A 77 -2.09 -2.72 -11.31
C LEU A 77 -1.74 -3.96 -10.47
N VAL A 78 -0.46 -4.13 -10.12
CA VAL A 78 -0.03 -5.19 -9.17
C VAL A 78 -0.76 -5.01 -7.85
N VAL A 79 -0.74 -3.81 -7.28
CA VAL A 79 -1.42 -3.50 -6.02
C VAL A 79 -2.93 -3.71 -6.14
N ALA A 80 -3.57 -3.24 -7.21
CA ALA A 80 -5.00 -3.43 -7.44
C ALA A 80 -5.37 -4.91 -7.43
N PHE A 81 -4.62 -5.75 -8.18
CA PHE A 81 -4.82 -7.19 -8.19
C PHE A 81 -4.64 -7.81 -6.80
N VAL A 82 -3.54 -7.50 -6.11
CA VAL A 82 -3.24 -8.04 -4.79
C VAL A 82 -4.29 -7.66 -3.75
N VAL A 83 -4.72 -6.39 -3.73
CA VAL A 83 -5.83 -5.93 -2.89
C VAL A 83 -7.11 -6.71 -3.21
N GLY A 84 -7.33 -7.09 -4.46
CA GLY A 84 -8.44 -7.94 -4.88
C GLY A 84 -8.53 -9.28 -4.17
N THR A 85 -7.38 -9.90 -3.93
CA THR A 85 -7.31 -11.21 -3.26
C THR A 85 -7.77 -11.16 -1.79
N THR A 86 -7.62 -9.99 -1.14
CA THR A 86 -8.01 -9.79 0.27
C THR A 86 -9.39 -9.14 0.39
N ARG A 87 -9.64 -8.11 -0.42
CA ARG A 87 -10.91 -7.38 -0.51
C ARG A 87 -11.13 -6.95 -1.95
N GLY A 88 -12.02 -7.63 -2.65
CA GLY A 88 -12.35 -7.24 -4.02
C GLY A 88 -13.32 -6.05 -4.17
N PRO A 89 -13.56 -5.60 -5.41
CA PRO A 89 -14.46 -4.49 -5.72
C PRO A 89 -15.94 -4.85 -5.55
N ALA A 90 -16.28 -6.14 -5.57
CA ALA A 90 -17.64 -6.66 -5.48
C ALA A 90 -18.02 -7.08 -4.05
N VAL A 91 -17.63 -6.31 -3.04
CA VAL A 91 -17.89 -6.65 -1.62
C VAL A 91 -19.24 -6.09 -1.15
N LEU A 92 -20.02 -6.94 -0.49
CA LEU A 92 -21.27 -6.60 0.20
C LEU A 92 -21.13 -6.93 1.70
N ARG A 93 -22.06 -6.45 2.53
CA ARG A 93 -22.07 -6.81 3.96
C ARG A 93 -22.23 -8.33 4.14
N PRO A 94 -21.68 -8.95 5.20
CA PRO A 94 -21.66 -10.41 5.32
C PRO A 94 -23.02 -11.09 5.20
N PHE A 95 -24.05 -10.54 5.84
CA PHE A 95 -25.42 -11.05 5.71
C PHE A 95 -25.94 -10.98 4.27
N VAL A 96 -25.69 -9.86 3.58
CA VAL A 96 -26.14 -9.67 2.18
C VAL A 96 -25.37 -10.59 1.24
N ALA A 97 -24.06 -10.72 1.43
CA ALA A 97 -23.23 -11.65 0.67
C ALA A 97 -23.73 -13.08 0.86
N PHE A 98 -23.98 -13.51 2.10
CA PHE A 98 -24.53 -14.83 2.40
C PHE A 98 -25.90 -15.06 1.73
N ALA A 99 -26.83 -14.13 1.87
CA ALA A 99 -28.18 -14.25 1.30
C ALA A 99 -28.18 -14.28 -0.24
N LEU A 100 -27.32 -13.49 -0.90
CA LEU A 100 -27.25 -13.45 -2.37
C LEU A 100 -26.44 -14.60 -2.97
N VAL A 101 -25.44 -15.12 -2.26
CA VAL A 101 -24.64 -16.28 -2.69
C VAL A 101 -25.43 -17.59 -2.58
N THR A 102 -26.32 -17.69 -1.58
CA THR A 102 -27.15 -18.89 -1.36
C THR A 102 -28.45 -18.88 -2.17
N ALA A 103 -28.87 -17.72 -2.69
CA ALA A 103 -30.02 -17.61 -3.58
C ALA A 103 -29.66 -18.00 -5.03
N ASP A 104 -30.66 -18.47 -5.80
CA ASP A 104 -30.56 -18.77 -7.23
C ASP A 104 -30.49 -17.49 -8.11
N VAL A 105 -29.66 -16.53 -7.72
CA VAL A 105 -29.43 -15.29 -8.46
C VAL A 105 -28.03 -15.33 -9.07
N SER A 106 -27.92 -15.03 -10.37
CA SER A 106 -26.62 -14.99 -11.01
C SER A 106 -25.72 -13.92 -10.38
N ARG A 107 -24.48 -14.29 -10.08
CA ARG A 107 -23.47 -13.42 -9.45
C ARG A 107 -23.29 -12.11 -10.21
N ARG A 108 -23.37 -12.17 -11.55
CA ARG A 108 -23.33 -11.00 -12.44
C ARG A 108 -24.39 -9.96 -12.07
N ARG A 109 -25.64 -10.38 -11.80
CA ARG A 109 -26.74 -9.48 -11.41
C ARG A 109 -26.62 -9.03 -9.96
N ALA A 110 -26.24 -9.94 -9.06
CA ALA A 110 -26.11 -9.64 -7.63
C ALA A 110 -25.00 -8.61 -7.34
N PHE A 111 -23.84 -8.74 -8.00
CA PHE A 111 -22.64 -7.98 -7.70
C PHE A 111 -22.25 -6.92 -8.74
N GLY A 112 -22.86 -6.93 -9.93
CA GLY A 112 -22.53 -6.01 -11.03
C GLY A 112 -22.65 -4.53 -10.65
N ARG A 113 -23.63 -4.16 -9.82
CA ARG A 113 -23.78 -2.77 -9.33
C ARG A 113 -22.64 -2.35 -8.41
N ALA A 114 -22.17 -3.25 -7.53
CA ALA A 114 -21.05 -2.97 -6.65
C ALA A 114 -19.77 -2.79 -7.47
N MET A 115 -19.53 -3.68 -8.43
CA MET A 115 -18.40 -3.58 -9.36
C MET A 115 -18.42 -2.29 -10.19
N MET A 116 -19.58 -1.93 -10.75
CA MET A 116 -19.73 -0.69 -11.53
C MET A 116 -19.41 0.56 -10.69
N ARG A 117 -19.89 0.62 -9.44
CA ARG A 117 -19.58 1.73 -8.53
C ARG A 117 -18.07 1.82 -8.25
N SER A 118 -17.44 0.69 -7.92
CA SER A 118 -16.00 0.63 -7.67
C SER A 118 -15.19 1.06 -8.91
N THR A 119 -15.64 0.68 -10.11
CA THR A 119 -15.03 1.08 -11.38
C THR A 119 -15.14 2.58 -11.62
N ILE A 120 -16.34 3.15 -11.46
CA ILE A 120 -16.58 4.59 -11.61
C ILE A 120 -15.71 5.37 -10.62
N VAL A 121 -15.66 4.94 -9.36
CA VAL A 121 -14.84 5.60 -8.33
C VAL A 121 -13.37 5.60 -8.72
N LEU A 122 -12.80 4.46 -9.15
CA LEU A 122 -11.40 4.39 -9.57
C LEU A 122 -11.12 5.24 -10.82
N ALA A 123 -12.03 5.25 -11.79
CA ALA A 123 -11.89 6.07 -13.00
C ALA A 123 -11.91 7.57 -12.66
N LEU A 124 -12.85 8.00 -11.80
CA LEU A 124 -12.96 9.39 -11.36
C LEU A 124 -11.76 9.82 -10.51
N VAL A 125 -11.28 8.97 -9.60
CA VAL A 125 -10.08 9.25 -8.80
C VAL A 125 -8.86 9.38 -9.71
N GLY A 126 -8.69 8.47 -10.69
CA GLY A 126 -7.60 8.55 -11.67
C GLY A 126 -7.65 9.86 -12.48
N GLY A 127 -8.82 10.22 -13.01
CA GLY A 127 -9.03 11.47 -13.72
C GLY A 127 -8.77 12.71 -12.86
N ALA A 128 -9.23 12.72 -11.61
CA ALA A 128 -9.01 13.83 -10.67
C ALA A 128 -7.53 14.00 -10.32
N VAL A 129 -6.81 12.90 -10.04
CA VAL A 129 -5.36 12.95 -9.79
C VAL A 129 -4.62 13.50 -11.00
N SER A 130 -4.95 13.05 -12.21
CA SER A 130 -4.37 13.57 -13.44
C SER A 130 -4.64 15.06 -13.63
N ALA A 131 -5.88 15.51 -13.42
CA ALA A 131 -6.24 16.93 -13.50
C ALA A 131 -5.48 17.80 -12.48
N ILE A 132 -5.28 17.30 -11.26
CA ILE A 132 -4.52 17.99 -10.21
C ILE A 132 -3.03 18.11 -10.59
N LEU A 133 -2.46 17.10 -11.22
CA LEU A 133 -1.03 17.08 -11.58
C LEU A 133 -0.73 17.82 -12.89
N LEU A 134 -1.60 17.69 -13.90
CA LEU A 134 -1.42 18.32 -15.22
C LEU A 134 -1.94 19.76 -15.27
N GLY A 135 -2.92 20.12 -14.43
CA GLY A 135 -3.48 21.48 -14.36
C GLY A 135 -2.41 22.57 -14.18
N PRO A 136 -1.51 22.48 -13.19
CA PRO A 136 -0.41 23.44 -13.02
C PRO A 136 0.49 23.55 -14.26
N LEU A 137 0.77 22.44 -14.94
CA LEU A 137 1.61 22.41 -16.14
C LEU A 137 0.95 23.10 -17.34
N THR A 138 -0.38 22.96 -17.47
CA THR A 138 -1.13 23.73 -18.47
C THR A 138 -1.18 25.21 -18.13
N GLY A 139 -1.36 25.56 -16.85
CA GLY A 139 -1.37 26.95 -16.39
C GLY A 139 -0.03 27.67 -16.58
N SER A 140 1.09 26.92 -16.54
CA SER A 140 2.42 27.44 -16.82
C SER A 140 2.78 27.47 -18.32
N GLY A 141 1.88 27.01 -19.21
CA GLY A 141 2.14 26.91 -20.65
C GLY A 141 3.14 25.81 -21.05
N ALA A 142 3.51 24.92 -20.11
CA ALA A 142 4.43 23.81 -20.40
C ALA A 142 3.77 22.69 -21.21
N VAL A 143 2.43 22.66 -21.23
CA VAL A 143 1.61 21.56 -21.74
C VAL A 143 0.36 22.14 -22.41
N THR A 144 -0.08 21.55 -23.51
CA THR A 144 -1.28 22.01 -24.22
C THR A 144 -2.56 21.54 -23.53
N VAL A 145 -3.70 22.20 -23.81
CA VAL A 145 -5.02 21.75 -23.32
C VAL A 145 -5.36 20.36 -23.85
N SER A 146 -4.93 20.02 -25.08
CA SER A 146 -5.09 18.68 -25.65
C SER A 146 -4.36 17.61 -24.83
N ASP A 147 -3.13 17.87 -24.39
CA ASP A 147 -2.37 16.91 -23.58
C ASP A 147 -3.01 16.69 -22.21
N LEU A 148 -3.58 17.74 -21.60
CA LEU A 148 -4.37 17.63 -20.38
C LEU A 148 -5.58 16.72 -20.57
N VAL A 149 -6.35 16.93 -21.64
CA VAL A 149 -7.52 16.11 -21.95
C VAL A 149 -7.12 14.66 -22.20
N LEU A 150 -6.07 14.42 -23.01
CA LEU A 150 -5.57 13.07 -23.29
C LEU A 150 -5.06 12.38 -22.02
N GLY A 151 -4.34 13.09 -21.15
CA GLY A 151 -3.85 12.57 -19.87
C GLY A 151 -4.98 12.24 -18.87
N ILE A 152 -6.05 13.04 -18.84
CA ILE A 152 -7.25 12.73 -18.03
C ILE A 152 -7.95 11.50 -18.59
N VAL A 153 -8.19 11.42 -19.91
CA VAL A 153 -8.84 10.27 -20.55
C VAL A 153 -8.02 9.00 -20.32
N ALA A 154 -6.70 9.05 -20.51
CA ALA A 154 -5.82 7.92 -20.24
C ALA A 154 -5.91 7.45 -18.79
N SER A 155 -5.97 8.38 -17.83
CA SER A 155 -6.08 8.05 -16.40
C SER A 155 -7.43 7.44 -16.03
N VAL A 156 -8.51 7.88 -16.67
CA VAL A 156 -9.85 7.27 -16.52
C VAL A 156 -9.87 5.84 -17.05
N LEU A 157 -9.33 5.62 -18.26
CA LEU A 157 -9.22 4.29 -18.86
C LEU A 157 -8.32 3.36 -18.04
N PHE A 158 -7.21 3.89 -17.54
CA PHE A 158 -6.31 3.16 -16.65
C PHE A 158 -7.00 2.82 -15.31
N GLY A 159 -7.81 3.73 -14.75
CA GLY A 159 -8.64 3.46 -13.56
C GLY A 159 -9.64 2.32 -13.79
N ALA A 160 -10.22 2.23 -14.99
CA ALA A 160 -11.07 1.09 -15.36
C ALA A 160 -10.26 -0.23 -15.44
N LEU A 161 -9.05 -0.21 -16.01
CA LEU A 161 -8.16 -1.37 -16.00
C LEU A 161 -7.74 -1.79 -14.59
N ALA A 162 -7.44 -0.84 -13.71
CA ALA A 162 -7.17 -1.10 -12.32
C ALA A 162 -8.37 -1.77 -11.63
N ALA A 163 -9.61 -1.36 -11.94
CA ALA A 163 -10.81 -2.03 -11.43
C ALA A 163 -10.94 -3.48 -11.94
N VAL A 164 -10.62 -3.73 -13.22
CA VAL A 164 -10.62 -5.09 -13.78
C VAL A 164 -9.53 -5.95 -13.15
N ALA A 165 -8.32 -5.43 -12.96
CA ALA A 165 -7.24 -6.12 -12.25
C ALA A 165 -7.65 -6.42 -10.80
N TRP A 166 -8.30 -5.46 -10.13
CA TRP A 166 -8.84 -5.61 -8.78
C TRP A 166 -9.89 -6.72 -8.69
N LEU A 167 -10.80 -6.80 -9.66
CA LEU A 167 -11.77 -7.90 -9.76
C LEU A 167 -11.08 -9.23 -10.12
N GLY A 168 -10.08 -9.21 -10.98
CA GLY A 168 -9.27 -10.38 -11.34
C GLY A 168 -8.59 -10.98 -10.13
N GLY A 169 -8.07 -10.15 -9.23
CA GLY A 169 -7.54 -10.58 -7.95
C GLY A 169 -8.59 -11.20 -7.03
N GLN A 170 -9.82 -10.67 -7.03
CA GLN A 170 -10.93 -11.24 -6.28
C GLN A 170 -11.37 -12.62 -6.82
N ALA A 171 -11.27 -12.83 -8.13
CA ALA A 171 -11.59 -14.10 -8.77
C ALA A 171 -10.41 -15.10 -8.78
N ALA A 172 -9.22 -14.67 -8.36
CA ALA A 172 -8.02 -15.49 -8.43
C ALA A 172 -8.00 -16.56 -7.35
N THR A 173 -7.77 -17.81 -7.76
CA THR A 173 -7.61 -18.95 -6.86
C THR A 173 -6.29 -19.69 -7.16
N GLY A 174 -5.82 -20.47 -6.18
CA GLY A 174 -4.62 -21.30 -6.33
C GLY A 174 -3.36 -20.51 -6.68
N ALA A 175 -2.66 -20.94 -7.74
CA ALA A 175 -1.39 -20.31 -8.16
C ALA A 175 -1.58 -18.91 -8.77
N ALA A 176 -2.75 -18.60 -9.34
CA ALA A 176 -3.01 -17.31 -9.97
C ALA A 176 -2.85 -16.12 -9.01
N VAL A 177 -3.13 -16.36 -7.71
CA VAL A 177 -3.00 -15.39 -6.62
C VAL A 177 -1.61 -14.75 -6.55
N TRP A 178 -0.56 -15.50 -6.90
CA TRP A 178 0.83 -15.00 -6.88
C TRP A 178 1.47 -14.95 -8.27
N ALA A 179 1.06 -15.81 -9.20
CA ALA A 179 1.63 -15.85 -10.55
C ALA A 179 1.27 -14.61 -11.39
N VAL A 180 0.01 -14.16 -11.34
CA VAL A 180 -0.43 -12.95 -12.07
C VAL A 180 0.28 -11.68 -11.60
N PRO A 181 0.31 -11.33 -10.29
CA PRO A 181 1.03 -10.15 -9.85
C PRO A 181 2.55 -10.29 -10.07
N GLY A 182 3.10 -11.51 -10.02
CA GLY A 182 4.49 -11.78 -10.41
C GLY A 182 4.75 -11.48 -11.89
N ALA A 183 3.88 -11.93 -12.79
CA ALA A 183 3.97 -11.65 -14.22
C ALA A 183 3.82 -10.15 -14.54
N LEU A 184 2.87 -9.46 -13.89
CA LEU A 184 2.71 -8.01 -14.00
C LEU A 184 3.96 -7.26 -13.52
N MET A 185 4.59 -7.73 -12.44
CA MET A 185 5.83 -7.14 -11.93
C MET A 185 7.00 -7.36 -12.90
N LEU A 186 7.14 -8.55 -13.47
CA LEU A 186 8.16 -8.85 -14.49
C LEU A 186 7.94 -8.01 -15.75
N ALA A 187 6.70 -7.87 -16.22
CA ALA A 187 6.35 -7.02 -17.34
C ALA A 187 6.63 -5.53 -17.05
N THR A 188 6.37 -5.08 -15.82
CA THR A 188 6.69 -3.71 -15.39
C THR A 188 8.20 -3.47 -15.40
N GLY A 189 8.98 -4.40 -14.83
CA GLY A 189 10.45 -4.35 -14.84
C GLY A 189 11.04 -4.38 -16.25
N ALA A 190 10.57 -5.29 -17.11
CA ALA A 190 10.98 -5.36 -18.51
C ALA A 190 10.68 -4.05 -19.24
N GLY A 191 9.53 -3.45 -18.97
CA GLY A 191 9.14 -2.16 -19.54
C GLY A 191 10.00 -0.97 -19.08
N LEU A 192 10.57 -1.04 -17.88
CA LEU A 192 11.52 -0.03 -17.36
C LEU A 192 12.92 -0.21 -17.96
N VAL A 193 13.34 -1.45 -18.25
CA VAL A 193 14.64 -1.75 -18.88
C VAL A 193 14.62 -1.42 -20.38
N ALA A 194 13.49 -1.65 -21.05
CA ALA A 194 13.32 -1.40 -22.48
C ALA A 194 12.15 -0.43 -22.75
N PRO A 195 12.28 0.87 -22.39
CA PRO A 195 11.19 1.84 -22.51
C PRO A 195 10.76 2.11 -23.96
N ALA A 196 11.60 1.78 -24.94
CA ALA A 196 11.30 1.94 -26.37
C ALA A 196 10.23 0.95 -26.88
N VAL A 197 10.07 -0.21 -26.24
CA VAL A 197 9.25 -1.32 -26.76
C VAL A 197 7.75 -1.12 -26.50
N ARG A 198 7.38 -0.28 -25.51
CA ARG A 198 6.00 0.20 -25.21
C ARG A 198 4.87 -0.81 -25.50
N LEU A 199 4.92 -2.00 -24.89
CA LEU A 199 3.94 -3.07 -25.13
C LEU A 199 2.80 -3.13 -24.11
N THR A 200 2.91 -2.40 -23.01
CA THR A 200 2.03 -2.60 -21.85
C THR A 200 1.05 -1.43 -21.66
N PRO A 201 -0.15 -1.68 -21.13
CA PRO A 201 -1.16 -0.63 -20.95
C PRO A 201 -0.70 0.53 -20.05
N TRP A 202 0.10 0.24 -19.03
CA TRP A 202 0.65 1.28 -18.15
C TRP A 202 1.74 2.13 -18.84
N GLN A 203 2.50 1.56 -19.79
CA GLN A 203 3.42 2.34 -20.62
C GLN A 203 2.66 3.26 -21.57
N TRP A 204 1.53 2.83 -22.14
CA TRP A 204 0.70 3.69 -22.99
C TRP A 204 0.06 4.83 -22.20
N ALA A 205 -0.44 4.54 -20.99
CA ALA A 205 -0.94 5.57 -20.09
C ALA A 205 0.15 6.56 -19.65
N ALA A 206 1.39 6.08 -19.45
CA ALA A 206 2.50 6.96 -19.14
C ALA A 206 3.03 7.74 -20.35
N ALA A 207 2.85 7.23 -21.57
CA ALA A 207 3.26 7.90 -22.81
C ALA A 207 2.42 9.16 -23.10
N THR A 208 1.22 9.27 -22.51
CA THR A 208 0.43 10.51 -22.57
C THR A 208 0.93 11.60 -21.64
N TRP A 209 1.96 11.30 -20.83
CA TRP A 209 2.63 12.33 -20.04
C TRP A 209 3.35 13.33 -20.98
N PRO A 210 3.35 14.64 -20.69
CA PRO A 210 3.83 15.66 -21.63
C PRO A 210 5.30 15.52 -22.06
N THR A 211 6.11 14.82 -21.29
CA THR A 211 7.54 14.58 -21.59
C THR A 211 7.79 13.23 -22.26
N GLY A 212 6.73 12.46 -22.50
CA GLY A 212 6.78 11.22 -23.25
C GLY A 212 7.01 11.49 -24.73
N GLY A 213 7.74 10.60 -25.41
CA GLY A 213 8.06 10.76 -26.84
C GLY A 213 6.84 10.79 -27.79
N ASP A 214 5.63 10.51 -27.30
CA ASP A 214 4.38 10.57 -28.06
C ASP A 214 3.39 11.60 -27.47
N ALA A 215 3.86 12.61 -26.72
CA ALA A 215 2.99 13.67 -26.22
C ALA A 215 2.18 14.29 -27.37
N GLY A 216 0.86 14.40 -27.19
CA GLY A 216 -0.09 14.83 -28.22
C GLY A 216 -0.60 13.74 -29.17
N SER A 217 -0.04 12.52 -29.15
CA SER A 217 -0.53 11.39 -29.97
C SER A 217 -1.78 10.75 -29.35
N ALA A 218 -2.81 10.52 -30.16
CA ALA A 218 -4.00 9.78 -29.73
C ALA A 218 -3.79 8.25 -29.67
N LEU A 219 -2.74 7.71 -30.31
CA LEU A 219 -2.53 6.27 -30.44
C LEU A 219 -2.43 5.54 -29.08
N PRO A 220 -1.64 6.00 -28.10
CA PRO A 220 -1.58 5.34 -26.79
C PRO A 220 -2.94 5.30 -26.08
N VAL A 221 -3.75 6.36 -26.22
CA VAL A 221 -5.10 6.43 -25.65
C VAL A 221 -6.05 5.46 -26.34
N VAL A 222 -5.97 5.33 -27.67
CA VAL A 222 -6.78 4.38 -28.44
C VAL A 222 -6.45 2.94 -28.06
N LEU A 223 -5.16 2.58 -27.97
CA LEU A 223 -4.75 1.24 -27.54
C LEU A 223 -5.19 0.94 -26.09
N LEU A 224 -5.06 1.93 -25.20
CA LEU A 224 -5.53 1.83 -23.83
C LEU A 224 -7.06 1.66 -23.76
N ALA A 225 -7.81 2.36 -24.61
CA ALA A 225 -9.26 2.26 -24.70
C ALA A 225 -9.68 0.86 -25.16
N ILE A 226 -9.01 0.30 -26.18
CA ILE A 226 -9.26 -1.07 -26.65
C ILE A 226 -9.08 -2.07 -25.51
N VAL A 227 -7.95 -2.02 -24.80
CA VAL A 227 -7.67 -2.96 -23.69
C VAL A 227 -8.62 -2.73 -22.51
N ALA A 228 -8.98 -1.49 -22.20
CA ALA A 228 -9.97 -1.17 -21.17
C ALA A 228 -11.35 -1.74 -21.50
N VAL A 229 -11.82 -1.57 -22.74
CA VAL A 229 -13.10 -2.12 -23.21
C VAL A 229 -13.07 -3.65 -23.18
N LEU A 230 -12.00 -4.29 -23.65
CA LEU A 230 -11.84 -5.75 -23.59
C LEU A 230 -11.82 -6.24 -22.13
N GLY A 231 -11.09 -5.57 -21.25
CA GLY A 231 -11.07 -5.89 -19.82
C GLY A 231 -12.44 -5.77 -19.17
N LEU A 232 -13.17 -4.69 -19.47
CA LEU A 232 -14.54 -4.50 -19.00
C LEU A 232 -15.50 -5.56 -19.55
N ALA A 233 -15.33 -5.98 -20.81
CA ALA A 233 -16.10 -7.07 -21.43
C ALA A 233 -15.84 -8.43 -20.76
N CYS A 234 -14.67 -8.64 -20.15
CA CYS A 234 -14.36 -9.82 -19.33
C CYS A 234 -14.98 -9.80 -17.92
N THR A 235 -15.42 -8.64 -17.42
CA THR A 235 -16.08 -8.48 -16.10
C THR A 235 -17.19 -9.50 -15.82
N PRO A 236 -18.16 -9.77 -16.72
CA PRO A 236 -19.19 -10.78 -16.47
C PRO A 236 -18.62 -12.19 -16.28
N LEU A 237 -17.54 -12.56 -16.97
CA LEU A 237 -16.87 -13.85 -16.78
C LEU A 237 -16.22 -13.92 -15.40
N LEU A 238 -15.47 -12.88 -15.02
CA LEU A 238 -14.84 -12.78 -13.70
C LEU A 238 -15.86 -12.79 -12.56
N LEU A 239 -16.98 -12.06 -12.69
CA LEU A 239 -18.08 -12.09 -11.72
C LEU A 239 -18.74 -13.48 -11.63
N GLY A 240 -18.78 -14.21 -12.73
CA GLY A 240 -19.27 -15.59 -12.76
C GLY A 240 -18.33 -16.58 -12.05
N ALA A 241 -17.02 -16.32 -12.10
CA ALA A 241 -15.98 -17.16 -11.51
C ALA A 241 -15.75 -16.95 -10.01
N LEU A 242 -16.35 -15.91 -9.40
CA LEU A 242 -16.23 -15.67 -7.97
C LEU A 242 -16.68 -16.92 -7.19
N ALA A 243 -15.94 -17.32 -6.14
CA ALA A 243 -16.35 -18.42 -5.28
C ALA A 243 -17.26 -17.93 -4.14
N GLY A 244 -18.36 -18.64 -3.89
CA GLY A 244 -19.34 -18.24 -2.86
C GLY A 244 -18.78 -18.18 -1.44
N PRO A 245 -18.10 -19.24 -0.97
CA PRO A 245 -17.48 -19.27 0.36
C PRO A 245 -16.46 -18.15 0.57
N GLU A 246 -15.62 -17.88 -0.43
CA GLU A 246 -14.58 -16.84 -0.36
C GLU A 246 -15.18 -15.44 -0.23
N LEU A 247 -16.29 -15.15 -0.93
CA LEU A 247 -16.98 -13.86 -0.81
C LEU A 247 -17.53 -13.63 0.61
N ILE A 248 -18.09 -14.67 1.23
CA ILE A 248 -18.60 -14.61 2.60
C ILE A 248 -17.44 -14.42 3.58
N GLU A 249 -16.33 -15.15 3.38
CA GLU A 249 -15.13 -15.03 4.21
C GLU A 249 -14.47 -13.65 4.09
N GLN A 250 -14.33 -13.11 2.87
CA GLN A 250 -13.84 -11.75 2.63
C GLN A 250 -14.72 -10.71 3.33
N ALA A 251 -16.04 -10.85 3.23
CA ALA A 251 -16.97 -9.94 3.89
C ALA A 251 -16.83 -10.03 5.42
N ARG A 252 -16.74 -11.23 6.01
CA ARG A 252 -16.57 -11.44 7.46
C ARG A 252 -15.24 -10.89 7.95
N ARG A 253 -14.13 -11.16 7.25
CA ARG A 253 -12.81 -10.62 7.58
C ARG A 253 -12.81 -9.10 7.55
N TRP A 254 -13.45 -8.50 6.54
CA TRP A 254 -13.54 -7.05 6.44
C TRP A 254 -14.41 -6.43 7.55
N GLU A 255 -15.55 -7.04 7.88
CA GLU A 255 -16.40 -6.58 8.99
C GLU A 255 -15.65 -6.68 10.33
N GLY A 256 -14.98 -7.80 10.60
CA GLY A 256 -14.15 -7.98 11.80
C GLY A 256 -13.01 -6.95 11.89
N ALA A 257 -12.31 -6.70 10.78
CA ALA A 257 -11.28 -5.68 10.73
C ALA A 257 -11.85 -4.26 10.92
N THR A 258 -13.04 -3.99 10.38
CA THR A 258 -13.72 -2.70 10.58
C THR A 258 -14.09 -2.51 12.04
N ILE A 259 -14.65 -3.54 12.70
CA ILE A 259 -15.00 -3.50 14.13
C ILE A 259 -13.75 -3.24 14.96
N ALA A 260 -12.67 -4.02 14.76
CA ALA A 260 -11.42 -3.85 15.48
C ALA A 260 -10.79 -2.45 15.25
N ALA A 261 -10.82 -1.95 14.01
CA ALA A 261 -10.33 -0.60 13.71
C ALA A 261 -11.18 0.49 14.38
N THR A 262 -12.51 0.33 14.41
CA THR A 262 -13.41 1.29 15.08
C THR A 262 -13.25 1.30 16.60
N THR A 263 -12.78 0.19 17.20
CA THR A 263 -12.47 0.10 18.63
C THR A 263 -11.01 0.46 18.95
N GLY A 264 -10.24 0.95 17.98
CA GLY A 264 -8.85 1.36 18.18
C GLY A 264 -7.82 0.21 18.24
N ASP A 265 -8.21 -1.02 17.91
CA ASP A 265 -7.31 -2.17 17.84
C ASP A 265 -6.88 -2.47 16.39
N LEU A 266 -5.97 -1.63 15.89
CA LEU A 266 -5.41 -1.78 14.54
C LEU A 266 -4.56 -3.05 14.40
N SER A 267 -3.94 -3.53 15.48
CA SER A 267 -3.14 -4.75 15.46
C SER A 267 -4.01 -5.97 15.16
N THR A 268 -5.15 -6.10 15.84
CA THR A 268 -6.14 -7.17 15.56
C THR A 268 -6.75 -7.01 14.17
N ALA A 269 -7.08 -5.78 13.75
CA ALA A 269 -7.60 -5.52 12.41
C ALA A 269 -6.63 -6.00 11.31
N MET A 270 -5.33 -5.73 11.46
CA MET A 270 -4.29 -6.18 10.53
C MET A 270 -3.99 -7.68 10.65
N GLY A 271 -4.13 -8.26 11.84
CA GLY A 271 -3.94 -9.69 12.11
C GLY A 271 -4.87 -10.58 11.28
N GLY A 272 -6.11 -10.14 11.06
CA GLY A 272 -7.12 -10.86 10.27
C GLY A 272 -6.80 -11.02 8.78
N PHE A 273 -5.81 -10.29 8.25
CA PHE A 273 -5.39 -10.36 6.84
C PHE A 273 -4.12 -11.19 6.62
N ARG A 274 -3.60 -11.88 7.63
CA ARG A 274 -2.41 -12.74 7.45
C ARG A 274 -2.75 -13.93 6.56
N ALA A 275 -1.96 -14.11 5.50
CA ALA A 275 -2.12 -15.22 4.56
C ALA A 275 -1.70 -16.55 5.20
N ALA A 276 -2.43 -17.62 4.89
CA ALA A 276 -2.03 -18.98 5.24
C ALA A 276 -0.83 -19.43 4.36
N PRO A 277 0.06 -20.30 4.88
CA PRO A 277 1.12 -20.90 4.08
C PRO A 277 0.56 -21.78 2.95
N THR A 278 0.89 -21.47 1.70
CA THR A 278 0.40 -22.20 0.52
C THR A 278 1.50 -22.99 -0.21
N ALA A 279 2.77 -22.61 -0.05
CA ALA A 279 3.91 -23.24 -0.72
C ALA A 279 4.87 -23.92 0.27
N GLY A 280 5.84 -24.69 -0.24
CA GLY A 280 7.03 -25.10 0.53
C GLY A 280 6.80 -26.05 1.70
N ARG A 281 5.70 -26.83 1.71
CA ARG A 281 5.38 -27.79 2.79
C ARG A 281 6.49 -28.80 3.06
N ARG A 282 7.23 -29.20 2.02
CA ARG A 282 8.33 -30.20 2.11
C ARG A 282 9.71 -29.58 2.41
N TRP A 283 9.81 -28.25 2.51
CA TRP A 283 11.09 -27.60 2.73
C TRP A 283 11.58 -27.82 4.16
N ARG A 284 12.85 -28.24 4.30
CA ARG A 284 13.50 -28.40 5.60
C ARG A 284 13.87 -27.02 6.15
N VAL A 285 13.19 -26.63 7.25
CA VAL A 285 13.25 -25.28 7.83
C VAL A 285 14.47 -25.10 8.73
N VAL A 286 14.71 -26.05 9.65
CA VAL A 286 15.77 -25.95 10.66
C VAL A 286 17.02 -26.66 10.18
N ARG A 287 17.96 -25.89 9.61
CA ARG A 287 19.31 -26.34 9.23
C ARG A 287 20.27 -25.16 9.29
N GLY A 288 21.40 -25.32 9.97
CA GLY A 288 22.45 -24.31 10.03
C GLY A 288 23.57 -24.71 10.99
N ARG A 289 24.79 -24.21 10.75
CA ARG A 289 25.93 -24.41 11.65
C ARG A 289 25.88 -23.50 12.88
N SER A 290 25.14 -22.39 12.78
CA SER A 290 24.91 -21.43 13.87
C SER A 290 23.42 -21.16 14.07
N PHE A 291 23.03 -20.78 15.29
CA PHE A 291 21.66 -20.42 15.64
C PHE A 291 21.15 -19.25 14.79
N ALA A 292 21.97 -18.22 14.56
CA ALA A 292 21.60 -17.06 13.74
C ALA A 292 21.30 -17.44 12.28
N LEU A 293 22.10 -18.31 11.66
CA LEU A 293 21.84 -18.78 10.30
C LEU A 293 20.59 -19.66 10.23
N ALA A 294 20.37 -20.50 11.23
CA ALA A 294 19.16 -21.32 11.31
C ALA A 294 17.90 -20.44 11.49
N ALA A 295 17.98 -19.39 12.30
CA ALA A 295 16.93 -18.41 12.53
C ALA A 295 16.61 -17.61 11.25
N LEU A 296 17.65 -17.05 10.60
CA LEU A 296 17.53 -16.33 9.34
C LEU A 296 16.88 -17.19 8.25
N ARG A 297 17.37 -18.43 8.08
CA ARG A 297 16.80 -19.39 7.12
C ARG A 297 15.33 -19.68 7.45
N ALA A 298 15.01 -19.91 8.71
CA ALA A 298 13.64 -20.21 9.12
C ALA A 298 12.68 -19.06 8.81
N ASP A 299 13.09 -17.81 9.05
CA ASP A 299 12.28 -16.61 8.77
C ASP A 299 12.10 -16.38 7.27
N LEU A 300 13.17 -16.54 6.49
CA LEU A 300 13.10 -16.43 5.02
C LEU A 300 12.21 -17.53 4.43
N VAL A 301 12.37 -18.78 4.89
CA VAL A 301 11.51 -19.89 4.46
C VAL A 301 10.06 -19.65 4.86
N ALA A 302 9.79 -19.16 6.06
CA ALA A 302 8.43 -18.83 6.49
C ALA A 302 7.79 -17.79 5.57
N THR A 303 8.55 -16.75 5.20
CA THR A 303 8.10 -15.72 4.26
C THR A 303 7.82 -16.31 2.88
N LEU A 304 8.74 -17.13 2.35
CA LEU A 304 8.62 -17.76 1.03
C LEU A 304 7.49 -18.80 0.94
N ARG A 305 7.03 -19.37 2.07
CA ARG A 305 5.82 -20.23 2.10
C ARG A 305 4.53 -19.45 1.90
N MET A 306 4.57 -18.12 2.01
CA MET A 306 3.48 -17.18 1.72
C MET A 306 3.84 -16.35 0.47
N PRO A 307 3.78 -16.93 -0.75
CA PRO A 307 4.37 -16.34 -1.95
C PRO A 307 3.83 -14.95 -2.28
N LEU A 308 2.52 -14.72 -2.12
CA LEU A 308 1.93 -13.40 -2.29
C LEU A 308 2.53 -12.38 -1.31
N ARG A 309 2.72 -12.76 -0.05
CA ARG A 309 3.27 -11.89 0.99
C ARG A 309 4.75 -11.62 0.77
N ALA A 310 5.51 -12.60 0.28
CA ALA A 310 6.88 -12.42 -0.17
C ALA A 310 6.97 -11.45 -1.36
N LEU A 311 6.05 -11.57 -2.33
CA LEU A 311 5.98 -10.66 -3.46
C LEU A 311 5.66 -9.23 -3.02
N ILE A 312 4.66 -9.03 -2.14
CA ILE A 312 4.34 -7.72 -1.56
C ILE A 312 5.56 -7.11 -0.85
N SER A 313 6.31 -7.92 -0.10
CA SER A 313 7.56 -7.48 0.55
C SER A 313 8.59 -7.01 -0.47
N ALA A 314 8.88 -7.82 -1.49
CA ALA A 314 9.83 -7.49 -2.56
C ALA A 314 9.42 -6.22 -3.31
N VAL A 315 8.14 -6.10 -3.64
CA VAL A 315 7.57 -4.95 -4.33
C VAL A 315 7.68 -3.69 -3.48
N ALA A 316 7.26 -3.72 -2.22
CA ALA A 316 7.29 -2.55 -1.35
C ALA A 316 8.73 -2.12 -1.00
N LEU A 317 9.64 -3.07 -0.79
CA LEU A 317 11.06 -2.78 -0.55
C LEU A 317 11.74 -2.20 -1.80
N GLY A 318 11.53 -2.82 -2.96
CA GLY A 318 12.06 -2.33 -4.22
C GLY A 318 11.50 -0.96 -4.60
N ALA A 319 10.18 -0.75 -4.47
CA ALA A 319 9.55 0.55 -4.72
C ALA A 319 10.04 1.62 -3.73
N GLY A 320 10.26 1.26 -2.46
CA GLY A 320 10.83 2.16 -1.46
C GLY A 320 12.27 2.58 -1.79
N GLY A 321 13.12 1.63 -2.19
CA GLY A 321 14.49 1.92 -2.63
C GLY A 321 14.53 2.78 -3.89
N TRP A 322 13.65 2.50 -4.85
CA TRP A 322 13.48 3.31 -6.06
C TRP A 322 13.00 4.73 -5.75
N ALA A 323 12.03 4.86 -4.85
CA ALA A 323 11.51 6.16 -4.40
C ALA A 323 12.56 7.01 -3.68
N ILE A 324 13.53 6.41 -2.96
CA ILE A 324 14.67 7.17 -2.40
C ILE A 324 15.48 7.83 -3.51
N VAL A 325 15.76 7.14 -4.62
CA VAL A 325 16.50 7.74 -5.74
C VAL A 325 15.76 8.96 -6.29
N ILE A 326 14.44 8.87 -6.44
CA ILE A 326 13.62 10.01 -6.88
C ILE A 326 13.62 11.13 -5.86
N ALA A 327 13.54 10.80 -4.56
CA ALA A 327 13.44 11.77 -3.50
C ALA A 327 14.68 12.66 -3.36
N LEU A 328 15.87 12.14 -3.70
CA LEU A 328 17.12 12.90 -3.65
C LEU A 328 17.12 14.13 -4.58
N ASP A 329 16.49 13.99 -5.74
CA ASP A 329 16.42 15.04 -6.77
C ASP A 329 15.13 15.89 -6.68
N ALA A 330 14.20 15.52 -5.79
CA ALA A 330 12.90 16.17 -5.71
C ALA A 330 13.05 17.62 -5.16
N PRO A 331 12.34 18.61 -5.73
CA PRO A 331 12.38 19.98 -5.25
C PRO A 331 11.41 20.24 -4.08
N GLY A 332 11.74 21.23 -3.24
CA GLY A 332 10.84 21.80 -2.24
C GLY A 332 10.16 20.76 -1.32
N LEU A 333 8.83 20.84 -1.19
CA LEU A 333 8.05 19.93 -0.35
C LEU A 333 7.90 18.51 -0.92
N LEU A 334 8.21 18.30 -2.21
CA LEU A 334 8.15 16.95 -2.80
C LEU A 334 9.24 16.06 -2.21
N ARG A 335 10.40 16.62 -1.85
CA ARG A 335 11.49 15.87 -1.24
C ARG A 335 11.11 15.19 0.07
N PRO A 336 10.67 15.89 1.13
CA PRO A 336 10.24 15.23 2.35
C PRO A 336 9.01 14.33 2.13
N ALA A 337 8.08 14.69 1.23
CA ALA A 337 6.94 13.84 0.90
C ALA A 337 7.37 12.49 0.29
N MET A 338 8.29 12.50 -0.67
CA MET A 338 8.86 11.28 -1.26
C MET A 338 9.69 10.50 -0.25
N GLY A 339 10.39 11.17 0.67
CA GLY A 339 11.08 10.52 1.79
C GLY A 339 10.13 9.76 2.72
N ILE A 340 8.98 10.35 3.05
CA ILE A 340 7.91 9.68 3.80
C ILE A 340 7.40 8.47 3.02
N VAL A 341 7.03 8.64 1.74
CA VAL A 341 6.51 7.56 0.90
C VAL A 341 7.51 6.40 0.81
N ALA A 342 8.78 6.71 0.58
CA ALA A 342 9.85 5.72 0.51
C ALA A 342 10.02 4.96 1.83
N ALA A 343 10.08 5.68 2.96
CA ALA A 343 10.23 5.05 4.27
C ALA A 343 9.01 4.22 4.68
N LEU A 344 7.80 4.65 4.35
CA LEU A 344 6.58 3.88 4.58
C LEU A 344 6.51 2.62 3.72
N ALA A 345 6.93 2.70 2.45
CA ALA A 345 7.02 1.55 1.57
C ALA A 345 8.06 0.53 2.07
N LEU A 346 9.25 0.99 2.46
CA LEU A 346 10.28 0.16 3.08
C LEU A 346 9.77 -0.46 4.37
N PHE A 347 9.17 0.34 5.27
CA PHE A 347 8.63 -0.13 6.54
C PHE A 347 7.58 -1.20 6.31
N ALA A 348 6.58 -0.97 5.45
CA ALA A 348 5.55 -1.94 5.09
C ALA A 348 6.18 -3.23 4.51
N GLY A 349 7.15 -3.10 3.61
CA GLY A 349 7.84 -4.20 2.97
C GLY A 349 8.70 -5.04 3.92
N LEU A 350 9.23 -4.47 5.01
CA LEU A 350 9.91 -5.22 6.07
C LEU A 350 8.95 -6.10 6.89
N GLY A 351 7.66 -5.77 6.92
CA GLY A 351 6.66 -6.44 7.78
C GLY A 351 6.65 -7.98 7.67
N PRO A 352 6.60 -8.57 6.46
CA PRO A 352 6.72 -10.01 6.26
C PRO A 352 8.03 -10.61 6.77
N LEU A 353 9.16 -9.92 6.57
CA LEU A 353 10.47 -10.37 7.03
C LEU A 353 10.63 -10.27 8.55
N SER A 354 9.86 -9.39 9.20
CA SER A 354 9.86 -9.19 10.66
C SER A 354 8.96 -10.16 11.44
N ASP A 355 8.29 -11.14 10.81
CA ASP A 355 7.42 -12.05 11.56
C ASP A 355 8.19 -12.88 12.60
N GLY A 356 9.44 -13.25 12.32
CA GLY A 356 10.32 -13.95 13.27
C GLY A 356 10.54 -13.18 14.57
N LEU A 357 10.61 -11.84 14.50
CA LEU A 357 10.73 -10.97 15.68
C LEU A 357 9.52 -11.09 16.59
N ARG A 358 8.30 -11.05 16.03
CA ARG A 358 7.06 -11.19 16.81
C ARG A 358 6.96 -12.55 17.48
N HIS A 359 7.31 -13.61 16.76
CA HIS A 359 7.31 -14.97 17.32
C HIS A 359 8.37 -15.12 18.42
N ALA A 360 9.56 -14.53 18.25
CA ALA A 360 10.59 -14.54 19.27
C ALA A 360 10.12 -13.80 20.53
N VAL A 361 9.56 -12.58 20.41
CA VAL A 361 9.02 -11.84 21.56
C VAL A 361 7.93 -12.63 22.29
N LEU A 362 7.02 -13.27 21.57
CA LEU A 362 6.00 -14.12 22.20
C LEU A 362 6.64 -15.31 22.95
N ALA A 363 7.69 -15.90 22.39
CA ALA A 363 8.40 -17.02 23.03
C ALA A 363 9.17 -16.62 24.31
N VAL A 364 9.54 -15.34 24.48
CA VAL A 364 10.20 -14.85 25.71
C VAL A 364 9.31 -15.06 26.94
N SER A 365 7.98 -14.96 26.78
CA SER A 365 7.01 -15.19 27.85
C SER A 365 6.83 -16.66 28.25
N THR A 366 7.54 -17.58 27.59
CA THR A 366 7.45 -19.03 27.83
C THR A 366 8.77 -19.59 28.36
N PRO A 367 8.77 -20.72 29.10
CA PRO A 367 10.02 -21.33 29.59
C PRO A 367 11.03 -21.54 28.47
N ARG A 368 12.31 -21.29 28.74
CA ARG A 368 13.38 -21.35 27.73
C ARG A 368 13.56 -22.78 27.20
N LEU A 369 13.02 -23.06 26.02
CA LEU A 369 13.10 -24.37 25.36
C LEU A 369 14.42 -24.63 24.63
N PHE A 370 15.18 -23.58 24.28
CA PHE A 370 16.32 -23.69 23.36
C PHE A 370 17.70 -23.46 24.01
N GLY A 371 17.77 -23.23 25.32
CA GLY A 371 19.05 -22.96 26.01
C GLY A 371 19.78 -21.68 25.56
N VAL A 372 19.09 -20.80 24.80
CA VAL A 372 19.60 -19.52 24.31
C VAL A 372 18.99 -18.40 25.16
N SER A 373 19.72 -17.31 25.39
CA SER A 373 19.18 -16.14 26.07
C SER A 373 18.09 -15.46 25.24
N ASP A 374 17.13 -14.83 25.91
CA ASP A 374 15.98 -14.17 25.26
C ASP A 374 16.43 -13.08 24.29
N ASP A 375 17.48 -12.34 24.67
CA ASP A 375 18.12 -11.32 23.82
C ASP A 375 18.71 -11.93 22.55
N ALA A 376 19.46 -13.02 22.67
CA ALA A 376 20.07 -13.69 21.52
C ALA A 376 19.00 -14.31 20.61
N MET A 377 17.89 -14.80 21.17
CA MET A 377 16.75 -15.31 20.40
C MET A 377 16.11 -14.21 19.54
N VAL A 378 15.85 -13.03 20.11
CA VAL A 378 15.23 -11.90 19.39
C VAL A 378 16.20 -11.30 18.37
N LEU A 379 17.46 -11.04 18.78
CA LEU A 379 18.46 -10.42 17.89
C LEU A 379 18.83 -11.30 16.71
N ALA A 380 18.86 -12.63 16.88
CA ALA A 380 19.08 -13.55 15.76
C ALA A 380 18.01 -13.42 14.66
N ARG A 381 16.79 -13.00 15.01
CA ARG A 381 15.66 -12.82 14.09
C ARG A 381 15.63 -11.42 13.44
N ALA A 382 16.46 -10.48 13.91
CA ALA A 382 16.60 -9.16 13.28
C ALA A 382 17.37 -9.21 11.95
N TRP A 383 18.15 -10.27 11.72
CA TRP A 383 18.90 -10.46 10.47
C TRP A 383 18.00 -10.60 9.24
N ALA A 384 16.82 -11.22 9.37
CA ALA A 384 15.90 -11.41 8.25
C ALA A 384 15.38 -10.08 7.68
N PRO A 385 14.78 -9.17 8.48
CA PRO A 385 14.39 -7.86 7.97
C PRO A 385 15.59 -7.01 7.57
N LEU A 386 16.73 -7.08 8.26
CA LEU A 386 17.92 -6.29 7.91
C LEU A 386 18.50 -6.70 6.54
N VAL A 387 18.90 -7.96 6.38
CA VAL A 387 19.58 -8.45 5.17
C VAL A 387 18.61 -8.59 4.02
N GLY A 388 17.45 -9.21 4.25
CA GLY A 388 16.42 -9.35 3.22
C GLY A 388 15.88 -7.99 2.76
N GLY A 389 15.68 -7.08 3.71
CA GLY A 389 15.29 -5.69 3.44
C GLY A 389 16.30 -4.96 2.58
N LEU A 390 17.59 -5.04 2.96
CA LEU A 390 18.68 -4.38 2.26
C LEU A 390 18.83 -4.89 0.82
N ILE A 391 18.82 -6.21 0.62
CA ILE A 391 18.97 -6.81 -0.72
C ILE A 391 17.83 -6.34 -1.64
N LEU A 392 16.58 -6.45 -1.18
CA LEU A 392 15.42 -6.10 -2.01
C LEU A 392 15.31 -4.58 -2.25
N ALA A 393 15.63 -3.76 -1.26
CA ALA A 393 15.66 -2.31 -1.42
C ALA A 393 16.82 -1.85 -2.33
N ALA A 394 17.99 -2.50 -2.25
CA ALA A 394 19.13 -2.22 -3.12
C ALA A 394 18.81 -2.51 -4.60
N VAL A 395 18.04 -3.56 -4.91
CA VAL A 395 17.56 -3.80 -6.28
C VAL A 395 16.75 -2.61 -6.80
N GLY A 396 15.88 -2.04 -5.97
CA GLY A 396 15.13 -0.82 -6.28
C GLY A 396 16.02 0.41 -6.51
N VAL A 397 17.03 0.59 -5.67
CA VAL A 397 18.01 1.67 -5.82
C VAL A 397 18.79 1.54 -7.13
N VAL A 398 19.29 0.34 -7.45
CA VAL A 398 20.05 0.10 -8.69
C VAL A 398 19.15 0.37 -9.90
N ALA A 399 17.92 -0.15 -9.92
CA ALA A 399 16.98 0.13 -10.99
C ALA A 399 16.68 1.63 -11.15
N GLY A 400 16.49 2.35 -10.03
CA GLY A 400 16.26 3.80 -10.02
C GLY A 400 17.47 4.58 -10.53
N ALA A 401 18.67 4.25 -10.05
CA ALA A 401 19.91 4.90 -10.45
C ALA A 401 20.21 4.68 -11.94
N SER A 402 20.05 3.44 -12.43
CA SER A 402 20.19 3.10 -13.85
C SER A 402 19.20 3.87 -14.72
N SER A 403 17.94 4.01 -14.29
CA SER A 403 16.93 4.77 -15.04
C SER A 403 17.25 6.27 -15.18
N ARG A 404 18.12 6.80 -14.31
CA ARG A 404 18.56 8.21 -14.31
C ARG A 404 19.99 8.40 -14.82
N GLY A 405 20.72 7.33 -15.11
CA GLY A 405 22.14 7.40 -15.49
C GLY A 405 23.06 7.91 -14.38
N VAL A 406 22.70 7.72 -13.11
CA VAL A 406 23.50 8.16 -11.95
C VAL A 406 24.13 6.98 -11.21
N LEU A 407 25.22 7.22 -10.48
CA LEU A 407 25.85 6.21 -9.63
C LEU A 407 24.97 5.90 -8.40
N PRO A 408 24.83 4.63 -7.99
CA PRO A 408 23.90 4.24 -6.92
C PRO A 408 24.47 4.42 -5.50
N TRP A 409 25.73 4.85 -5.32
CA TRP A 409 26.41 4.81 -4.02
C TRP A 409 25.71 5.64 -2.93
N GLN A 410 25.34 6.87 -3.24
CA GLN A 410 24.65 7.76 -2.30
C GLN A 410 23.26 7.21 -1.88
N PRO A 411 22.34 6.84 -2.80
CA PRO A 411 21.07 6.24 -2.40
C PRO A 411 21.22 4.87 -1.73
N LEU A 412 22.26 4.08 -2.05
CA LEU A 412 22.54 2.81 -1.35
C LEU A 412 22.90 3.05 0.12
N ILE A 413 23.71 4.06 0.43
CA ILE A 413 24.04 4.43 1.83
C ILE A 413 22.77 4.87 2.58
N VAL A 414 21.94 5.70 1.94
CA VAL A 414 20.66 6.16 2.53
C VAL A 414 19.74 4.98 2.83
N VAL A 415 19.58 4.05 1.87
CA VAL A 415 18.76 2.86 2.06
C VAL A 415 19.34 1.93 3.13
N LEU A 416 20.66 1.76 3.19
CA LEU A 416 21.31 0.97 4.23
C LEU A 416 21.01 1.51 5.63
N LEU A 417 21.22 2.81 5.84
CA LEU A 417 20.93 3.47 7.11
C LEU A 417 19.43 3.42 7.44
N LEU A 418 18.57 3.71 6.47
CA LEU A 418 17.13 3.70 6.66
C LEU A 418 16.61 2.29 6.99
N VAL A 419 16.99 1.26 6.24
CA VAL A 419 16.58 -0.13 6.53
C VAL A 419 17.08 -0.59 7.91
N ALA A 420 18.29 -0.19 8.30
CA ALA A 420 18.80 -0.46 9.64
C ALA A 420 17.92 0.22 10.72
N THR A 421 17.64 1.52 10.58
CA THR A 421 16.74 2.25 11.50
C THR A 421 15.35 1.64 11.54
N LEU A 422 14.75 1.33 10.39
CA LEU A 422 13.42 0.73 10.30
C LEU A 422 13.39 -0.69 10.92
N THR A 423 14.49 -1.43 10.86
CA THR A 423 14.62 -2.72 11.54
C THR A 423 14.60 -2.55 13.06
N VAL A 424 15.25 -1.52 13.60
CA VAL A 424 15.16 -1.18 15.04
C VAL A 424 13.75 -0.74 15.42
N ILE A 425 13.07 0.05 14.58
CA ILE A 425 11.65 0.40 14.81
C ILE A 425 10.76 -0.87 14.79
N ARG A 426 11.03 -1.83 13.90
CA ARG A 426 10.31 -3.12 13.86
C ARG A 426 10.57 -3.97 15.10
N LEU A 427 11.78 -3.93 15.65
CA LEU A 427 12.16 -4.59 16.91
C LEU A 427 11.34 -4.02 18.08
N ASP A 428 11.28 -2.70 18.20
CA ASP A 428 10.47 -2.03 19.22
C ASP A 428 8.97 -2.32 19.07
N ALA A 429 8.46 -2.20 17.85
CA ALA A 429 7.06 -2.48 17.53
C ALA A 429 6.67 -3.94 17.80
N ALA A 430 7.61 -4.88 17.70
CA ALA A 430 7.37 -6.28 18.05
C ALA A 430 7.25 -6.50 19.57
N ALA A 431 7.97 -5.72 20.39
CA ALA A 431 7.94 -5.79 21.85
C ALA A 431 6.82 -4.95 22.50
N LYS A 432 6.08 -4.17 21.71
CA LYS A 432 5.16 -3.13 22.18
C LYS A 432 4.01 -3.61 23.08
N GLY A 433 3.47 -4.80 22.85
CA GLY A 433 2.33 -5.33 23.62
C GLY A 433 1.05 -4.50 23.48
N THR A 434 0.12 -4.69 24.43
CA THR A 434 -1.15 -3.96 24.51
C THR A 434 -0.95 -2.53 25.01
N PRO A 435 -1.81 -1.56 24.62
CA PRO A 435 -1.73 -0.22 25.16
C PRO A 435 -1.87 -0.24 26.69
N PRO A 436 -1.08 0.57 27.43
CA PRO A 436 -1.25 0.71 28.87
C PRO A 436 -2.62 1.30 29.20
N LEU A 437 -3.19 0.87 30.34
CA LEU A 437 -4.57 1.21 30.74
C LEU A 437 -4.85 2.71 30.80
N TRP A 438 -3.85 3.53 31.16
CA TRP A 438 -3.99 4.98 31.22
C TRP A 438 -4.29 5.63 29.86
N LEU A 439 -3.89 5.02 28.73
CA LEU A 439 -4.26 5.48 27.38
C LEU A 439 -5.71 5.17 27.01
N THR A 440 -6.35 4.26 27.75
CA THR A 440 -7.75 3.85 27.54
C THR A 440 -8.72 4.52 28.51
N GLN A 441 -8.21 5.33 29.45
CA GLN A 441 -9.05 6.07 30.39
C GLN A 441 -9.73 7.24 29.67
N PRO A 442 -11.07 7.41 29.79
CA PRO A 442 -11.78 8.50 29.13
C PRO A 442 -11.24 9.86 29.53
N ILE A 443 -10.93 10.69 28.53
CA ILE A 443 -10.56 12.10 28.70
C ILE A 443 -11.72 12.92 28.15
N VAL A 444 -12.64 13.29 29.04
CA VAL A 444 -13.85 14.03 28.67
C VAL A 444 -13.48 15.44 28.24
N THR A 445 -13.67 15.75 26.96
CA THR A 445 -13.56 17.11 26.42
C THR A 445 -14.88 17.55 25.82
N PRO A 446 -15.11 18.86 25.62
CA PRO A 446 -16.31 19.34 24.90
C PRO A 446 -16.45 18.76 23.47
N MET A 447 -15.37 18.25 22.89
CA MET A 447 -15.33 17.65 21.54
C MET A 447 -15.49 16.13 21.54
N GLY A 448 -15.66 15.50 22.71
CA GLY A 448 -15.74 14.04 22.88
C GLY A 448 -14.60 13.47 23.73
N ASP A 449 -14.43 12.15 23.68
CA ASP A 449 -13.37 11.45 24.40
C ASP A 449 -12.02 11.53 23.66
N LEU A 450 -11.04 12.21 24.25
CA LEU A 450 -9.69 12.37 23.67
C LEU A 450 -8.80 11.12 23.86
N SER A 451 -9.21 10.15 24.68
CA SER A 451 -8.46 8.89 24.91
C SER A 451 -8.17 8.14 23.60
N VAL A 452 -9.09 8.26 22.62
CA VAL A 452 -8.96 7.70 21.28
C VAL A 452 -7.73 8.22 20.55
N VAL A 453 -7.36 9.49 20.74
CA VAL A 453 -6.16 10.08 20.11
C VAL A 453 -4.89 9.44 20.66
N GLY A 454 -4.80 9.28 21.98
CA GLY A 454 -3.67 8.61 22.63
C GLY A 454 -3.54 7.15 22.17
N THR A 455 -4.66 6.44 22.10
CA THR A 455 -4.70 5.06 21.57
C THR A 455 -4.29 5.01 20.10
N MET A 456 -4.76 5.93 19.26
CA MET A 456 -4.36 5.99 17.85
C MET A 456 -2.87 6.27 17.69
N ILE A 457 -2.32 7.24 18.41
CA ILE A 457 -0.88 7.54 18.42
C ILE A 457 -0.09 6.30 18.85
N TRP A 458 -0.56 5.58 19.87
CA TRP A 458 0.05 4.31 20.26
C TRP A 458 -0.01 3.28 19.12
N GLN A 459 -1.11 3.17 18.37
CA GLN A 459 -1.17 2.20 17.27
C GLN A 459 -0.31 2.58 16.04
N VAL A 460 -0.05 3.88 15.82
CA VAL A 460 0.66 4.37 14.62
C VAL A 460 2.07 4.90 14.87
N ASP A 461 2.58 4.88 16.11
CA ASP A 461 3.90 5.46 16.44
C ASP A 461 5.05 4.90 15.59
N ALA A 462 5.08 3.60 15.31
CA ALA A 462 6.09 2.99 14.46
C ALA A 462 6.01 3.50 13.01
N VAL A 463 4.79 3.78 12.53
CA VAL A 463 4.53 4.39 11.22
C VAL A 463 5.01 5.84 11.22
N LEU A 464 4.70 6.61 12.27
CA LEU A 464 5.16 7.99 12.43
C LEU A 464 6.70 8.06 12.53
N ALA A 465 7.31 7.22 13.35
CA ALA A 465 8.76 7.11 13.49
C ALA A 465 9.44 6.75 12.16
N SER A 466 8.84 5.85 11.37
CA SER A 466 9.35 5.52 10.03
C SER A 466 9.26 6.70 9.07
N ALA A 467 8.16 7.47 9.08
CA ALA A 467 8.01 8.66 8.26
C ALA A 467 9.04 9.74 8.63
N ILE A 468 9.23 9.99 9.93
CA ILE A 468 10.24 10.93 10.47
C ILE A 468 11.64 10.50 10.05
N ALA A 469 11.97 9.20 10.17
CA ALA A 469 13.25 8.66 9.73
C ALA A 469 13.48 8.88 8.22
N GLY A 470 12.47 8.70 7.39
CA GLY A 470 12.55 8.97 5.95
C GLY A 470 12.91 10.42 5.62
N ILE A 471 12.24 11.38 6.27
CA ILE A 471 12.54 12.81 6.11
C ILE A 471 13.97 13.12 6.58
N ALA A 472 14.33 12.62 7.76
CA ALA A 472 15.63 12.89 8.35
C ALA A 472 16.77 12.30 7.49
N MET A 473 16.62 11.10 6.93
CA MET A 473 17.64 10.53 6.05
C MET A 473 17.93 11.40 4.82
N LEU A 474 16.90 12.01 4.22
CA LEU A 474 17.10 12.94 3.10
C LEU A 474 17.76 14.26 3.53
N GLY A 475 17.52 14.73 4.76
CA GLY A 475 18.19 15.89 5.34
C GLY A 475 19.67 15.62 5.66
N LEU A 476 20.00 14.40 6.09
CA LEU A 476 21.37 13.98 6.39
C LEU A 476 22.26 14.00 5.14
N VAL A 477 21.70 13.65 3.98
CA VAL A 477 22.38 13.76 2.69
C VAL A 477 22.84 15.18 2.37
N ASN A 478 22.11 16.19 2.85
CA ASN A 478 22.46 17.60 2.68
C ASN A 478 23.34 18.14 3.83
N GLY A 479 23.89 17.28 4.68
CA GLY A 479 24.72 17.68 5.82
C GLY A 479 23.95 18.30 6.98
N SER A 480 22.63 18.11 7.08
CA SER A 480 21.86 18.65 8.20
C SER A 480 22.20 17.95 9.52
N THR A 481 22.74 18.71 10.47
CA THR A 481 23.03 18.24 11.83
C THR A 481 21.75 17.88 12.60
N ILE A 482 20.67 18.64 12.41
CA ILE A 482 19.35 18.35 13.00
C ILE A 482 18.86 16.99 12.52
N ALA A 483 18.98 16.70 11.22
CA ALA A 483 18.58 15.43 10.67
C ALA A 483 19.37 14.25 11.27
N MET A 484 20.67 14.41 11.48
CA MET A 484 21.50 13.43 12.19
C MET A 484 20.97 13.17 13.61
N TRP A 485 20.70 14.21 14.39
CA TRP A 485 20.14 14.07 15.73
C TRP A 485 18.77 13.38 15.72
N VAL A 486 17.91 13.68 14.75
CA VAL A 486 16.60 13.03 14.61
C VAL A 486 16.75 11.53 14.31
N VAL A 487 17.65 11.14 13.40
CA VAL A 487 17.91 9.71 13.11
C VAL A 487 18.42 8.99 14.36
N VAL A 488 19.40 9.58 15.05
CA VAL A 488 19.97 9.02 16.29
C VAL A 488 18.90 8.92 17.38
N ALA A 489 18.06 9.95 17.54
CA ALA A 489 16.98 9.95 18.52
C ALA A 489 15.93 8.87 18.20
N VAL A 490 15.47 8.76 16.95
CA VAL A 490 14.48 7.74 16.55
C VAL A 490 15.03 6.34 16.78
N ALA A 491 16.26 6.06 16.32
CA ALA A 491 16.88 4.75 16.51
C ALA A 491 17.16 4.44 17.99
N GLY A 492 17.72 5.41 18.72
CA GLY A 492 18.08 5.29 20.13
C GLY A 492 16.86 5.12 21.04
N ILE A 493 15.82 5.94 20.85
CA ILE A 493 14.55 5.81 21.59
C ILE A 493 13.92 4.45 21.31
N SER A 494 13.86 4.01 20.04
CA SER A 494 13.32 2.70 19.69
C SER A 494 14.10 1.56 20.36
N LEU A 495 15.43 1.65 20.42
CA LEU A 495 16.27 0.64 21.07
C LEU A 495 16.09 0.62 22.60
N ILE A 496 16.00 1.80 23.22
CA ILE A 496 15.75 1.95 24.66
C ILE A 496 14.37 1.40 25.02
N GLN A 497 13.34 1.74 24.23
CA GLN A 497 11.97 1.24 24.43
C GLN A 497 11.88 -0.26 24.26
N TRP A 498 12.53 -0.81 23.22
CA TRP A 498 12.63 -2.26 23.06
C TRP A 498 13.26 -2.91 24.30
N ARG A 499 14.38 -2.36 24.78
CA ARG A 499 15.10 -2.91 25.94
C ARG A 499 14.29 -2.82 27.23
N SER A 500 13.56 -1.72 27.45
CA SER A 500 12.72 -1.58 28.64
C SER A 500 11.55 -2.55 28.62
N ARG A 501 10.90 -2.72 27.46
CA ARG A 501 9.78 -3.66 27.27
C ARG A 501 10.22 -5.11 27.44
N MET A 502 11.37 -5.50 26.91
CA MET A 502 11.93 -6.84 27.09
C MET A 502 12.26 -7.18 28.55
N ARG A 503 12.55 -6.18 29.40
CA ARG A 503 12.79 -6.39 30.83
C ARG A 503 11.50 -6.53 31.65
N SER A 504 10.37 -6.08 31.10
CA SER A 504 9.05 -6.16 31.74
C SER A 504 8.26 -7.41 31.36
N LEU A 505 8.70 -8.13 30.32
CA LEU A 505 8.23 -9.46 29.94
C LEU A 505 8.95 -10.50 30.80
#